data_AF-A0A536ZRZ3-F1
#
_entry.id   AF-A0A536ZRZ3-F1
#
_cell.length_a   1.000
_cell.length_b   1.000
_cell.length_c   1.000
_cell.angle_alpha   90.00
_cell.angle_beta   90.00
_cell.angle_gamma   90.00
#
_symmetry.space_group_name_H-M   'P 1'
#
loop_
_entity.id
_entity.type
_entity.pdbx_description
1 polymer ?
#
loop_
_entity_poly.entity_id
_entity_poly.type
_entity_poly.pdbx_seq_one_letter_code
_entity_poly.pdbx_strand_id
1 'polypeptide(L)'
;MFRWLLLIALLMTSSHSAGFESDVHFGLTQWLALQAGFDAQAATIIATGNQRVDSGDMQYVDLGLMYGCLVKDDVGARRAGAYHYPSSGRLPGPPELRIVTPGGEAARKFAQGAAKFPPEQARYRLYQLGEALHILQDSWAHQGVPDIPQPAEPFFICDPARAWGHPKARGGWNSHKADLTMYWPTDTVSMAKATYDILTQYPELEGFKRAPRSWDDIRPALSRFVAASTKAEKKNWFVAEGLSDVSFLEGISLPDGPQPLDLKWPGRKLAPLKTLQSRQRDVPADALTFYSRLLGRWLSMTDFEALAADFGADTSKPGKRNPSPSRLGRAELAGRLRAWRIRDHGRVAEIAHALQPLTASQRAMLAEIGKMPNAYARYDSPADGLFPLLPRGPKASPLLPFFVSMQPAAKGKNPRAIAVAKFRHAPYDTLAVVAEKIEGRWRVVSIESAVDH
;
A
#
# COMPACT_ATOMS: atom_id res chain seq x y z
N MET A 1 49.54 25.94 -5.86
CA MET A 1 48.63 26.11 -4.69
C MET A 1 47.39 26.90 -5.13
N PHE A 2 46.33 26.95 -4.32
CA PHE A 2 45.01 27.53 -4.62
C PHE A 2 44.23 26.91 -5.80
N ARG A 3 43.37 25.92 -5.49
CA ARG A 3 41.95 25.81 -5.90
C ARG A 3 41.27 24.53 -5.36
N TRP A 4 41.43 24.28 -4.05
CA TRP A 4 40.68 23.26 -3.31
C TRP A 4 39.67 23.95 -2.39
N LEU A 5 38.55 24.41 -2.95
CA LEU A 5 37.44 25.04 -2.22
C LEU A 5 36.15 25.02 -3.07
N LEU A 6 35.79 23.83 -3.59
CA LEU A 6 34.58 23.62 -4.39
C LEU A 6 33.99 22.22 -4.12
N LEU A 7 33.68 22.00 -2.84
CA LEU A 7 33.03 20.83 -2.28
C LEU A 7 31.97 21.33 -1.28
N ILE A 8 30.92 20.54 -1.03
CA ILE A 8 29.79 20.89 -0.15
C ILE A 8 28.90 22.05 -0.67
N ALA A 9 28.35 21.91 -1.88
CA ALA A 9 27.26 22.78 -2.39
C ALA A 9 26.24 22.07 -3.31
N LEU A 10 26.34 20.74 -3.49
CA LEU A 10 25.55 20.00 -4.48
C LEU A 10 25.01 18.65 -3.97
N LEU A 11 24.88 18.51 -2.65
CA LEU A 11 24.02 17.51 -2.02
C LEU A 11 22.61 18.08 -1.82
N MET A 12 21.98 18.50 -2.93
CA MET A 12 20.55 18.84 -2.93
C MET A 12 19.75 17.54 -2.82
N THR A 13 19.01 17.43 -1.73
CA THR A 13 18.29 16.20 -1.33
C THR A 13 17.33 15.72 -2.41
N SER A 14 17.53 14.50 -2.90
CA SER A 14 16.50 13.78 -3.67
C SER A 14 15.27 13.50 -2.79
N SER A 15 14.07 13.67 -3.35
CA SER A 15 12.77 13.53 -2.66
C SER A 15 12.05 12.21 -3.01
N HIS A 16 11.07 11.81 -2.17
CA HIS A 16 10.50 10.44 -2.07
C HIS A 16 9.09 10.41 -1.34
N SER A 17 8.13 9.50 -1.65
CA SER A 17 6.69 9.24 -1.14
C SER A 17 5.98 8.10 -2.02
N ALA A 18 5.00 7.11 -1.79
CA ALA A 18 4.38 5.79 -2.47
C ALA A 18 3.20 5.67 -3.61
N GLY A 19 1.97 5.19 -3.38
CA GLY A 19 0.89 5.13 -4.38
C GLY A 19 0.17 6.46 -4.52
N PHE A 20 -0.43 6.80 -5.66
CA PHE A 20 -1.50 7.79 -5.53
C PHE A 20 -2.63 7.12 -4.74
N GLU A 21 -3.13 7.78 -3.69
CA GLU A 21 -4.07 7.15 -2.76
C GLU A 21 -5.50 7.65 -3.02
N SER A 22 -6.44 7.31 -2.15
CA SER A 22 -7.85 7.66 -2.35
C SER A 22 -8.17 9.16 -2.31
N ASP A 23 -7.25 10.00 -1.81
CA ASP A 23 -7.34 11.45 -1.97
C ASP A 23 -7.09 11.90 -3.41
N VAL A 24 -6.37 11.12 -4.23
CA VAL A 24 -6.14 11.39 -5.66
C VAL A 24 -7.13 10.61 -6.54
N HIS A 25 -7.15 9.27 -6.42
CA HIS A 25 -7.93 8.41 -7.32
C HIS A 25 -9.43 8.60 -7.17
N PHE A 26 -9.92 8.88 -5.96
CA PHE A 26 -11.30 9.35 -5.75
C PHE A 26 -11.38 10.86 -5.63
N GLY A 27 -10.82 11.45 -4.57
CA GLY A 27 -11.09 12.86 -4.20
C GLY A 27 -10.73 13.87 -5.28
N LEU A 28 -9.46 13.92 -5.67
CA LEU A 28 -8.99 14.86 -6.71
C LEU A 28 -9.63 14.57 -8.06
N THR A 29 -9.82 13.30 -8.42
CA THR A 29 -10.47 12.90 -9.67
C THR A 29 -11.92 13.39 -9.73
N GLN A 30 -12.67 13.30 -8.62
CA GLN A 30 -14.03 13.85 -8.52
C GLN A 30 -14.02 15.37 -8.69
N TRP A 31 -13.11 16.07 -7.99
CA TRP A 31 -12.97 17.53 -8.11
C TRP A 31 -12.59 17.97 -9.53
N LEU A 32 -11.62 17.31 -10.17
CA LEU A 32 -11.20 17.58 -11.55
C LEU A 32 -12.34 17.34 -12.55
N ALA A 33 -13.17 16.30 -12.34
CA ALA A 33 -14.33 16.05 -13.18
C ALA A 33 -15.39 17.15 -13.03
N LEU A 34 -15.65 17.63 -11.81
CA LEU A 34 -16.51 18.81 -11.58
C LEU A 34 -15.95 20.06 -12.27
N GLN A 35 -14.64 20.32 -12.17
CA GLN A 35 -14.01 21.46 -12.86
C GLN A 35 -14.11 21.32 -14.40
N ALA A 36 -14.08 20.09 -14.92
CA ALA A 36 -14.24 19.78 -16.34
C ALA A 36 -15.72 19.79 -16.80
N GLY A 37 -16.62 20.31 -15.97
CA GLY A 37 -18.03 20.48 -16.29
C GLY A 37 -18.82 19.17 -16.37
N PHE A 38 -18.42 18.11 -15.67
CA PHE A 38 -19.32 16.97 -15.40
C PHE A 38 -20.26 17.29 -14.23
N ASP A 39 -21.48 16.73 -14.25
CA ASP A 39 -22.37 16.77 -13.10
C ASP A 39 -21.84 15.91 -11.93
N ALA A 40 -22.40 16.09 -10.73
CA ALA A 40 -21.95 15.39 -9.53
C ALA A 40 -22.12 13.87 -9.58
N GLN A 41 -23.12 13.34 -10.28
CA GLN A 41 -23.28 11.89 -10.47
C GLN A 41 -22.18 11.37 -11.40
N ALA A 42 -21.96 12.03 -12.53
CA ALA A 42 -20.93 11.64 -13.49
C ALA A 42 -19.51 11.73 -12.89
N ALA A 43 -19.18 12.81 -12.19
CA ALA A 43 -17.92 12.97 -11.46
C ALA A 43 -17.70 11.85 -10.42
N THR A 44 -18.75 11.48 -9.68
CA THR A 44 -18.70 10.38 -8.69
C THR A 44 -18.54 9.00 -9.34
N ILE A 45 -19.10 8.78 -10.54
CA ILE A 45 -18.91 7.54 -11.31
C ILE A 45 -17.47 7.44 -11.82
N ILE A 46 -16.89 8.52 -12.35
CA ILE A 46 -15.49 8.54 -12.82
C ILE A 46 -14.54 8.30 -11.65
N ALA A 47 -14.69 9.06 -10.55
CA ALA A 47 -13.90 8.89 -9.33
C ALA A 47 -14.05 7.48 -8.73
N THR A 48 -15.26 6.91 -8.79
CA THR A 48 -15.48 5.52 -8.39
C THR A 48 -14.77 4.54 -9.31
N GLY A 49 -14.81 4.71 -10.63
CA GLY A 49 -14.12 3.81 -11.58
C GLY A 49 -12.59 3.84 -11.40
N ASN A 50 -12.04 5.03 -11.17
CA ASN A 50 -10.61 5.26 -10.93
C ASN A 50 -10.16 4.54 -9.65
N GLN A 51 -10.70 4.96 -8.51
CA GLN A 51 -10.49 4.34 -7.19
C GLN A 51 -10.70 2.81 -7.16
N ARG A 52 -11.58 2.28 -8.02
CA ARG A 52 -11.93 0.87 -8.00
C ARG A 52 -10.89 -0.06 -8.65
N VAL A 53 -9.76 0.48 -9.13
CA VAL A 53 -8.62 -0.33 -9.55
C VAL A 53 -7.91 -0.93 -8.33
N ASP A 54 -7.41 -0.15 -7.37
CA ASP A 54 -6.89 -0.69 -6.08
C ASP A 54 -8.04 -1.22 -5.20
N SER A 55 -9.15 -0.48 -5.17
CA SER A 55 -10.18 -0.62 -4.13
C SER A 55 -11.59 -0.73 -4.70
N GLY A 56 -11.71 -1.51 -5.78
CA GLY A 56 -12.96 -2.20 -6.15
C GLY A 56 -13.54 -2.88 -4.92
N ASP A 57 -12.61 -3.49 -4.17
CA ASP A 57 -12.80 -4.10 -2.87
C ASP A 57 -11.36 -4.35 -2.34
N MET A 58 -10.88 -3.64 -1.31
CA MET A 58 -9.43 -3.48 -0.95
C MET A 58 -8.59 -4.77 -0.71
N GLN A 59 -9.24 -5.91 -0.62
CA GLN A 59 -8.63 -7.26 -0.62
C GLN A 59 -8.23 -7.80 -2.01
N TYR A 60 -8.62 -7.12 -3.09
CA TYR A 60 -8.24 -7.49 -4.46
C TYR A 60 -6.94 -6.82 -4.94
N VAL A 61 -6.36 -5.90 -4.17
CA VAL A 61 -4.96 -5.43 -4.31
C VAL A 61 -4.03 -6.63 -4.50
N ASP A 62 -3.14 -6.59 -5.49
CA ASP A 62 -2.22 -7.71 -5.74
C ASP A 62 -1.03 -7.61 -4.77
N LEU A 63 -0.94 -8.52 -3.81
CA LEU A 63 0.07 -8.42 -2.74
C LEU A 63 1.45 -8.80 -3.29
N GLY A 64 2.40 -7.86 -3.29
CA GLY A 64 3.74 -7.99 -3.85
C GLY A 64 4.53 -9.14 -3.27
N LEU A 65 4.41 -9.36 -1.95
CA LEU A 65 5.03 -10.50 -1.26
C LEU A 65 4.43 -11.85 -1.69
N MET A 66 3.20 -11.89 -2.19
CA MET A 66 2.58 -13.12 -2.72
C MET A 66 2.94 -13.36 -4.18
N TYR A 67 2.62 -12.43 -5.09
CA TYR A 67 2.85 -12.64 -6.53
C TYR A 67 4.33 -12.57 -6.90
N GLY A 68 5.12 -11.73 -6.22
CA GLY A 68 6.55 -11.56 -6.49
C GLY A 68 7.44 -12.60 -5.81
N CYS A 69 7.05 -13.08 -4.61
CA CYS A 69 7.97 -13.85 -3.76
C CYS A 69 7.46 -15.24 -3.36
N LEU A 70 6.32 -15.32 -2.64
CA LEU A 70 5.93 -16.52 -1.90
C LEU A 70 5.06 -17.52 -2.68
N VAL A 71 4.30 -17.03 -3.67
CA VAL A 71 3.38 -17.84 -4.51
C VAL A 71 3.85 -17.86 -5.96
N LYS A 72 4.47 -16.76 -6.43
CA LYS A 72 4.90 -16.56 -7.83
C LYS A 72 3.74 -16.58 -8.84
N ASP A 73 2.67 -15.88 -8.49
CA ASP A 73 1.48 -15.73 -9.34
C ASP A 73 1.71 -14.77 -10.52
N ASP A 74 1.91 -15.35 -11.68
CA ASP A 74 1.96 -14.69 -12.98
C ASP A 74 0.73 -13.83 -13.32
N VAL A 75 -0.46 -14.13 -12.78
CA VAL A 75 -1.70 -13.40 -13.07
C VAL A 75 -1.77 -12.11 -12.28
N GLY A 76 -1.52 -12.16 -10.96
CA GLY A 76 -1.41 -10.99 -10.11
C GLY A 76 -0.25 -10.08 -10.52
N ALA A 77 0.91 -10.68 -10.82
CA ALA A 77 2.06 -9.93 -11.35
C ALA A 77 1.70 -9.13 -12.62
N ARG A 78 0.98 -9.74 -13.58
CA ARG A 78 0.54 -9.05 -14.81
C ARG A 78 -0.55 -8.01 -14.56
N ARG A 79 -1.45 -8.24 -13.59
CA ARG A 79 -2.52 -7.31 -13.25
C ARG A 79 -1.96 -6.06 -12.56
N ALA A 80 -1.13 -6.22 -11.54
CA ALA A 80 -0.41 -5.11 -10.91
C ALA A 80 0.37 -4.28 -11.95
N GLY A 81 1.09 -4.95 -12.85
CA GLY A 81 1.85 -4.32 -13.92
C GLY A 81 1.00 -3.54 -14.94
N ALA A 82 -0.18 -4.06 -15.27
CA ALA A 82 -1.09 -3.43 -16.24
C ALA A 82 -1.79 -2.18 -15.69
N TYR A 83 -2.02 -2.12 -14.37
CA TYR A 83 -2.75 -1.02 -13.73
C TYR A 83 -1.85 0.06 -13.13
N HIS A 84 -0.80 -0.31 -12.38
CA HIS A 84 0.00 0.62 -11.59
C HIS A 84 1.38 0.93 -12.20
N TYR A 85 1.90 0.05 -13.07
CA TYR A 85 3.24 0.17 -13.64
C TYR A 85 3.24 0.22 -15.19
N PRO A 86 2.51 1.18 -15.81
CA PRO A 86 2.31 1.24 -17.25
C PRO A 86 3.63 1.42 -18.01
N SER A 87 4.10 0.32 -18.58
CA SER A 87 5.38 0.18 -19.28
C SER A 87 5.20 -0.68 -20.54
N SER A 88 6.13 -0.57 -21.49
CA SER A 88 6.15 -1.42 -22.70
C SER A 88 6.87 -2.77 -22.49
N GLY A 89 7.42 -2.98 -21.29
CA GLY A 89 8.14 -4.20 -20.93
C GLY A 89 7.25 -5.43 -20.84
N ARG A 90 7.79 -6.59 -21.22
CA ARG A 90 7.09 -7.87 -21.06
C ARG A 90 7.19 -8.36 -19.61
N LEU A 91 6.17 -9.08 -19.15
CA LEU A 91 6.14 -9.73 -17.85
C LEU A 91 5.75 -11.23 -17.99
N PRO A 92 6.55 -12.18 -17.46
CA PRO A 92 7.79 -11.97 -16.72
C PRO A 92 8.94 -11.36 -17.55
N GLY A 93 9.76 -10.52 -16.92
CA GLY A 93 10.88 -9.83 -17.59
C GLY A 93 11.70 -8.92 -16.65
N PRO A 94 12.96 -8.61 -16.99
CA PRO A 94 13.87 -7.85 -16.12
C PRO A 94 13.35 -6.43 -15.83
N PRO A 95 13.49 -5.91 -14.60
CA PRO A 95 12.95 -4.60 -14.19
C PRO A 95 13.41 -3.43 -15.08
N GLU A 96 14.64 -3.51 -15.59
CA GLU A 96 15.28 -2.48 -16.41
C GLU A 96 14.61 -2.32 -17.79
N LEU A 97 13.84 -3.32 -18.23
CA LEU A 97 13.00 -3.24 -19.43
C LEU A 97 11.53 -2.91 -19.12
N ARG A 98 11.17 -2.76 -17.84
CA ARG A 98 9.82 -2.46 -17.33
C ARG A 98 9.71 -1.02 -16.80
N ILE A 99 10.49 -0.10 -17.36
CA ILE A 99 10.53 1.31 -16.98
C ILE A 99 9.17 1.97 -17.22
N VAL A 100 8.66 2.67 -16.20
CA VAL A 100 7.46 3.50 -16.26
C VAL A 100 7.87 4.93 -16.61
N THR A 101 7.22 5.52 -17.62
CA THR A 101 7.44 6.91 -18.04
C THR A 101 6.22 7.76 -17.68
N PRO A 102 6.38 8.85 -16.90
CA PRO A 102 5.26 9.64 -16.39
C PRO A 102 4.50 10.32 -17.52
N GLY A 103 3.20 10.06 -17.63
CA GLY A 103 2.36 10.52 -18.73
C GLY A 103 2.79 10.02 -20.12
N GLY A 104 3.57 8.93 -20.19
CA GLY A 104 4.04 8.32 -21.44
C GLY A 104 2.94 7.60 -22.23
N GLU A 105 3.28 7.07 -23.41
CA GLU A 105 2.32 6.40 -24.31
C GLU A 105 1.59 5.24 -23.61
N ALA A 106 2.31 4.37 -22.90
CA ALA A 106 1.74 3.22 -22.20
C ALA A 106 0.64 3.63 -21.19
N ALA A 107 0.84 4.75 -20.49
CA ALA A 107 -0.11 5.30 -19.53
C ALA A 107 -1.29 6.02 -20.21
N ARG A 108 -1.01 6.83 -21.24
CA ARG A 108 -2.04 7.59 -21.97
C ARG A 108 -2.92 6.72 -22.86
N LYS A 109 -2.42 5.58 -23.35
CA LYS A 109 -3.11 4.70 -24.30
C LYS A 109 -4.50 4.29 -23.83
N PHE A 110 -4.65 3.92 -22.56
CA PHE A 110 -5.94 3.54 -21.99
C PHE A 110 -6.85 4.76 -21.84
N ALA A 111 -6.38 5.85 -21.23
CA ALA A 111 -7.15 7.08 -21.03
C ALA A 111 -7.66 7.69 -22.36
N GLN A 112 -6.83 7.70 -23.40
CA GLN A 112 -7.19 8.15 -24.74
C GLN A 112 -8.06 7.13 -25.50
N GLY A 113 -7.94 5.84 -25.20
CA GLY A 113 -8.83 4.79 -25.72
C GLY A 113 -10.23 4.86 -25.11
N ALA A 114 -10.31 5.19 -23.82
CA ALA A 114 -11.55 5.31 -23.06
C ALA A 114 -12.43 6.51 -23.48
N ALA A 115 -11.99 7.36 -24.41
CA ALA A 115 -12.81 8.41 -25.05
C ALA A 115 -13.23 8.06 -26.49
N LYS A 116 -12.81 6.91 -27.05
CA LYS A 116 -13.02 6.53 -28.46
C LYS A 116 -14.18 5.55 -28.61
N PHE A 117 -15.39 6.08 -28.57
CA PHE A 117 -16.64 5.34 -28.77
C PHE A 117 -17.71 6.24 -29.44
N PRO A 118 -18.83 5.68 -29.93
CA PRO A 118 -19.99 6.45 -30.37
C PRO A 118 -20.62 7.28 -29.22
N PRO A 119 -20.90 8.60 -29.39
CA PRO A 119 -21.24 9.51 -28.29
C PRO A 119 -22.41 9.07 -27.40
N GLU A 120 -23.40 8.36 -27.93
CA GLU A 120 -24.53 7.80 -27.18
C GLU A 120 -24.10 6.81 -26.06
N GLN A 121 -22.88 6.28 -26.15
CA GLN A 121 -22.31 5.42 -25.11
C GLN A 121 -21.67 6.20 -23.95
N ALA A 122 -21.46 7.52 -24.07
CA ALA A 122 -20.62 8.30 -23.15
C ALA A 122 -20.99 8.14 -21.66
N ARG A 123 -22.29 8.17 -21.36
CA ARG A 123 -22.81 8.05 -19.98
C ARG A 123 -22.56 6.65 -19.37
N TYR A 124 -22.56 5.61 -20.20
CA TYR A 124 -22.30 4.23 -19.78
C TYR A 124 -20.80 3.91 -19.66
N ARG A 125 -19.93 4.75 -20.24
CA ARG A 125 -18.48 4.56 -20.29
C ARG A 125 -17.71 5.33 -19.20
N LEU A 126 -18.39 6.17 -18.41
CA LEU A 126 -17.81 7.00 -17.34
C LEU A 126 -16.97 6.20 -16.32
N TYR A 127 -17.38 4.97 -15.99
CA TYR A 127 -16.63 4.10 -15.09
C TYR A 127 -15.30 3.65 -15.72
N GLN A 128 -15.32 3.30 -17.00
CA GLN A 128 -14.13 2.88 -17.76
C GLN A 128 -13.18 4.04 -18.04
N LEU A 129 -13.70 5.27 -18.15
CA LEU A 129 -12.88 6.48 -18.10
C LEU A 129 -12.13 6.57 -16.77
N GLY A 130 -12.81 6.32 -15.65
CA GLY A 130 -12.21 6.24 -14.33
C GLY A 130 -11.06 5.21 -14.28
N GLU A 131 -11.34 3.94 -14.58
CA GLU A 131 -10.35 2.86 -14.61
C GLU A 131 -9.13 3.19 -15.48
N ALA A 132 -9.34 3.92 -16.59
CA ALA A 132 -8.27 4.33 -17.50
C ALA A 132 -7.50 5.58 -17.05
N LEU A 133 -8.12 6.46 -16.24
CA LEU A 133 -7.46 7.60 -15.60
C LEU A 133 -6.55 7.15 -14.45
N HIS A 134 -6.91 6.08 -13.73
CA HIS A 134 -6.06 5.44 -12.72
C HIS A 134 -4.64 5.16 -13.27
N ILE A 135 -4.59 4.39 -14.36
CA ILE A 135 -3.35 3.98 -15.04
C ILE A 135 -2.54 5.20 -15.51
N LEU A 136 -3.22 6.26 -15.92
CA LEU A 136 -2.57 7.51 -16.29
C LEU A 136 -1.92 8.17 -15.06
N GLN A 137 -2.64 8.27 -13.94
CA GLN A 137 -2.19 8.92 -12.71
C GLN A 137 -0.99 8.19 -12.09
N ASP A 138 -1.07 6.88 -11.95
CA ASP A 138 0.00 6.05 -11.36
C ASP A 138 1.32 6.09 -12.14
N SER A 139 1.29 6.43 -13.43
CA SER A 139 2.52 6.62 -14.20
C SER A 139 3.44 7.72 -13.65
N TRP A 140 2.90 8.71 -12.92
CA TRP A 140 3.71 9.70 -12.19
C TRP A 140 4.24 9.17 -10.87
N ALA A 141 3.44 8.41 -10.13
CA ALA A 141 3.89 7.77 -8.90
C ALA A 141 5.04 6.81 -9.25
N HIS A 142 4.76 5.75 -9.99
CA HIS A 142 5.66 4.63 -10.24
C HIS A 142 6.80 4.90 -11.25
N GLN A 143 7.09 6.17 -11.59
CA GLN A 143 8.06 6.56 -12.62
C GLN A 143 9.50 6.06 -12.36
N GLY A 144 10.12 5.44 -13.38
CA GLY A 144 11.47 4.87 -13.32
C GLY A 144 11.50 3.34 -13.43
N VAL A 145 12.62 2.73 -13.00
CA VAL A 145 12.79 1.26 -12.93
C VAL A 145 12.10 0.73 -11.67
N PRO A 146 11.10 -0.18 -11.77
CA PRO A 146 10.44 -0.78 -10.61
C PRO A 146 11.45 -1.45 -9.67
N ASP A 147 11.33 -1.18 -8.36
CA ASP A 147 12.17 -1.84 -7.36
C ASP A 147 11.59 -3.21 -6.97
N ILE A 148 12.43 -4.06 -6.38
CA ILE A 148 12.14 -5.46 -6.10
C ILE A 148 12.20 -5.69 -4.59
N PRO A 149 11.17 -6.31 -3.97
CA PRO A 149 11.19 -6.59 -2.55
C PRO A 149 12.41 -7.37 -2.07
N GLN A 150 13.15 -6.74 -1.16
CA GLN A 150 14.42 -7.19 -0.60
C GLN A 150 14.34 -7.12 0.94
N PRO A 151 13.67 -8.09 1.59
CA PRO A 151 13.60 -8.16 3.05
C PRO A 151 15.00 -8.17 3.68
N ALA A 152 15.10 -7.71 4.93
CA ALA A 152 16.40 -7.40 5.57
C ALA A 152 17.33 -8.62 5.71
N GLU A 153 16.74 -9.82 5.69
CA GLU A 153 17.40 -11.11 5.51
C GLU A 153 16.65 -11.89 4.40
N PRO A 154 17.31 -12.80 3.67
CA PRO A 154 16.66 -13.74 2.75
C PRO A 154 15.87 -14.82 3.52
N PHE A 155 14.84 -14.40 4.25
CA PHE A 155 13.81 -15.27 4.84
C PHE A 155 13.00 -15.97 3.74
N PHE A 156 12.79 -15.24 2.64
CA PHE A 156 12.26 -15.64 1.34
C PHE A 156 13.03 -14.87 0.25
N ILE A 157 12.89 -15.26 -1.02
CA ILE A 157 13.54 -14.60 -2.17
C ILE A 157 12.46 -14.20 -3.17
N CYS A 158 12.41 -12.91 -3.50
CA CYS A 158 11.52 -12.37 -4.51
C CYS A 158 12.10 -12.53 -5.92
N ASP A 159 11.23 -12.71 -6.90
CA ASP A 159 11.58 -12.96 -8.30
C ASP A 159 11.63 -11.63 -9.07
N PRO A 160 12.82 -11.14 -9.50
CA PRO A 160 12.94 -9.86 -10.20
C PRO A 160 12.22 -9.83 -11.55
N ALA A 161 11.90 -11.00 -12.12
CA ALA A 161 11.13 -11.09 -13.35
C ALA A 161 9.62 -10.91 -13.14
N ARG A 162 9.13 -10.98 -11.89
CA ARG A 162 7.69 -10.93 -11.54
C ARG A 162 7.31 -9.76 -10.64
N ALA A 163 8.19 -9.41 -9.71
CA ALA A 163 7.91 -8.40 -8.71
C ALA A 163 7.77 -6.99 -9.33
N TRP A 164 6.91 -6.19 -8.70
CA TRP A 164 6.91 -4.75 -8.81
C TRP A 164 7.09 -4.14 -7.41
N GLY A 165 7.30 -2.84 -7.40
CA GLY A 165 7.57 -2.03 -6.22
C GLY A 165 8.00 -0.64 -6.69
N HIS A 166 7.77 0.37 -5.86
CA HIS A 166 8.14 1.74 -6.21
C HIS A 166 9.63 1.89 -6.54
N PRO A 167 10.00 2.60 -7.61
CA PRO A 167 11.40 2.82 -7.95
C PRO A 167 12.22 3.44 -6.81
N LYS A 168 13.51 3.08 -6.69
CA LYS A 168 14.40 3.56 -5.60
C LYS A 168 14.51 5.08 -5.52
N ALA A 169 14.53 5.76 -6.66
CA ALA A 169 14.53 7.23 -6.73
C ALA A 169 13.23 7.88 -6.22
N ARG A 170 12.15 7.09 -6.14
CA ARG A 170 10.88 7.48 -5.50
C ARG A 170 10.80 7.02 -4.04
N GLY A 171 11.65 6.06 -3.65
CA GLY A 171 12.03 5.64 -2.30
C GLY A 171 11.89 4.14 -1.99
N GLY A 172 11.57 3.32 -2.99
CA GLY A 172 11.71 1.87 -2.92
C GLY A 172 10.47 1.11 -2.46
N TRP A 173 10.51 -0.20 -2.66
CA TRP A 173 9.41 -1.16 -2.49
C TRP A 173 8.78 -1.26 -1.07
N ASN A 174 9.48 -0.84 0.00
CA ASN A 174 8.98 -0.94 1.39
C ASN A 174 8.95 0.40 2.09
N SER A 175 8.16 1.29 1.54
CA SER A 175 7.92 2.57 2.16
C SER A 175 6.68 3.14 1.53
N HIS A 176 6.07 4.10 2.19
CA HIS A 176 5.18 4.99 1.52
C HIS A 176 6.01 5.94 0.61
N LYS A 177 6.80 5.39 -0.38
CA LYS A 177 7.81 5.99 -1.32
C LYS A 177 7.92 5.52 -2.86
N ALA A 178 7.40 6.04 -4.06
CA ALA A 178 6.08 6.33 -4.84
C ALA A 178 5.23 7.77 -5.02
N ASP A 179 4.26 8.51 -4.27
CA ASP A 179 2.86 8.53 -3.56
C ASP A 179 2.47 10.06 -3.50
N LEU A 180 2.98 10.78 -2.46
CA LEU A 180 2.22 11.58 -1.49
C LEU A 180 2.52 13.01 -1.87
N THR A 181 1.45 13.73 -2.13
CA THR A 181 1.51 14.93 -2.96
C THR A 181 2.49 15.99 -2.46
N MET A 182 2.70 16.09 -1.15
CA MET A 182 3.55 17.12 -0.54
C MET A 182 5.04 16.92 -0.78
N TYR A 183 5.47 15.71 -1.11
CA TYR A 183 6.86 15.43 -1.52
C TYR A 183 7.09 15.67 -3.03
N TRP A 184 6.03 15.73 -3.84
CA TRP A 184 6.11 15.91 -5.31
C TRP A 184 5.09 16.91 -5.84
N PRO A 185 5.25 18.21 -5.53
CA PRO A 185 4.35 19.25 -6.01
C PRO A 185 4.29 19.32 -7.54
N THR A 186 5.44 19.26 -8.22
CA THR A 186 5.52 19.33 -9.68
C THR A 186 4.79 18.17 -10.37
N ASP A 187 5.01 16.94 -9.89
CA ASP A 187 4.41 15.75 -10.50
C ASP A 187 2.92 15.65 -10.21
N THR A 188 2.48 15.99 -9.00
CA THR A 188 1.06 16.01 -8.65
C THR A 188 0.30 17.00 -9.52
N VAL A 189 0.85 18.20 -9.76
CA VAL A 189 0.24 19.21 -10.64
C VAL A 189 0.29 18.76 -12.11
N SER A 190 1.34 18.06 -12.54
CA SER A 190 1.48 17.51 -13.90
C SER A 190 0.47 16.38 -14.18
N MET A 191 0.33 15.44 -13.23
CA MET A 191 -0.69 14.39 -13.22
C MET A 191 -2.11 14.98 -13.22
N ALA A 192 -2.36 15.97 -12.36
CA ALA A 192 -3.66 16.62 -12.27
C ALA A 192 -4.03 17.31 -13.59
N LYS A 193 -3.08 17.98 -14.25
CA LYS A 193 -3.28 18.54 -15.58
C LYS A 193 -3.55 17.45 -16.61
N ALA A 194 -2.76 16.38 -16.65
CA ALA A 194 -2.94 15.32 -17.64
C ALA A 194 -4.28 14.57 -17.48
N THR A 195 -4.75 14.41 -16.24
CA THR A 195 -6.10 13.94 -15.91
C THR A 195 -7.15 14.92 -16.44
N TYR A 196 -6.99 16.22 -16.18
CA TYR A 196 -7.89 17.27 -16.64
C TYR A 196 -7.98 17.38 -18.17
N ASP A 197 -6.86 17.24 -18.86
CA ASP A 197 -6.77 17.26 -20.31
C ASP A 197 -7.59 16.12 -20.93
N ILE A 198 -7.61 14.93 -20.32
CA ILE A 198 -8.45 13.80 -20.76
C ILE A 198 -9.93 14.04 -20.42
N LEU A 199 -10.23 14.50 -19.19
CA LEU A 199 -11.61 14.80 -18.75
C LEU A 199 -12.28 15.86 -19.63
N THR A 200 -11.52 16.86 -20.10
CA THR A 200 -12.04 17.89 -21.02
C THR A 200 -12.22 17.34 -22.43
N GLN A 201 -11.34 16.46 -22.92
CA GLN A 201 -11.45 15.80 -24.24
C GLN A 201 -12.57 14.75 -24.38
N TYR A 202 -13.19 14.32 -23.28
CA TYR A 202 -14.27 13.32 -23.32
C TYR A 202 -15.51 13.81 -24.10
N PRO A 203 -16.30 12.94 -24.76
CA PRO A 203 -17.56 13.34 -25.37
C PRO A 203 -18.53 14.02 -24.39
N GLU A 204 -19.42 14.87 -24.89
CA GLU A 204 -20.53 15.39 -24.08
C GLU A 204 -21.51 14.27 -23.72
N LEU A 205 -22.26 14.45 -22.63
CA LEU A 205 -23.29 13.50 -22.23
C LEU A 205 -24.62 13.89 -22.89
N GLU A 206 -25.43 12.90 -23.27
CA GLU A 206 -26.71 13.16 -23.94
C GLU A 206 -27.60 14.09 -23.11
N GLY A 207 -28.08 15.18 -23.75
CA GLY A 207 -28.87 16.23 -23.11
C GLY A 207 -28.10 17.18 -22.18
N PHE A 208 -26.78 17.04 -22.02
CA PHE A 208 -25.99 17.82 -21.08
C PHE A 208 -24.72 18.41 -21.74
N LYS A 209 -24.78 19.71 -22.05
CA LYS A 209 -23.64 20.48 -22.54
C LYS A 209 -22.68 20.79 -21.39
N ARG A 210 -21.39 20.50 -21.56
CA ARG A 210 -20.36 20.73 -20.53
C ARG A 210 -19.75 22.13 -20.64
N ALA A 211 -19.41 22.71 -19.50
CA ALA A 211 -18.75 24.00 -19.39
C ALA A 211 -17.47 23.89 -18.54
N PRO A 212 -16.37 23.33 -19.10
CA PRO A 212 -15.12 23.19 -18.38
C PRO A 212 -14.48 24.55 -18.08
N ARG A 213 -13.88 24.70 -16.88
CA ARG A 213 -13.08 25.87 -16.51
C ARG A 213 -11.73 25.86 -17.23
N SER A 214 -11.02 26.99 -17.30
CA SER A 214 -9.63 26.95 -17.79
C SER A 214 -8.71 26.27 -16.76
N TRP A 215 -7.60 25.70 -17.24
CA TRP A 215 -6.61 25.11 -16.34
C TRP A 215 -5.98 26.14 -15.40
N ASP A 216 -5.75 27.37 -15.89
CA ASP A 216 -5.17 28.46 -15.10
C ASP A 216 -6.10 28.97 -13.99
N ASP A 217 -7.43 28.85 -14.14
CA ASP A 217 -8.40 29.18 -13.08
C ASP A 217 -8.39 28.18 -11.92
N ILE A 218 -8.07 26.90 -12.20
CA ILE A 218 -8.22 25.81 -11.22
C ILE A 218 -6.87 25.35 -10.62
N ARG A 219 -5.77 25.47 -11.36
CA ARG A 219 -4.41 25.15 -10.87
C ARG A 219 -4.07 25.80 -9.53
N PRO A 220 -4.44 27.07 -9.21
CA PRO A 220 -4.09 27.69 -7.93
C PRO A 220 -4.65 26.95 -6.71
N ALA A 221 -5.85 26.37 -6.81
CA ALA A 221 -6.49 25.63 -5.72
C ALA A 221 -5.67 24.40 -5.28
N LEU A 222 -5.01 23.73 -6.24
CA LEU A 222 -4.19 22.54 -6.00
C LEU A 222 -3.03 22.79 -5.04
N SER A 223 -2.53 24.02 -4.91
CA SER A 223 -1.39 24.35 -4.03
C SER A 223 -1.55 23.83 -2.60
N ARG A 224 -2.76 23.96 -2.03
CA ARG A 224 -3.09 23.48 -0.68
C ARG A 224 -3.35 21.97 -0.61
N PHE A 225 -3.99 21.39 -1.63
CA PHE A 225 -4.13 19.93 -1.74
C PHE A 225 -2.79 19.23 -1.79
N VAL A 226 -1.88 19.79 -2.59
CA VAL A 226 -0.53 19.30 -2.83
C VAL A 226 0.27 19.36 -1.53
N ALA A 227 0.33 20.50 -0.85
CA ALA A 227 1.14 20.69 0.35
C ALA A 227 0.58 20.01 1.62
N ALA A 228 -0.68 19.53 1.60
CA ALA A 228 -1.31 18.89 2.75
C ALA A 228 -0.57 17.60 3.18
N SER A 229 -0.17 17.57 4.44
CA SER A 229 0.66 16.53 5.07
C SER A 229 -0.11 15.61 6.02
N THR A 230 -1.40 15.90 6.24
CA THR A 230 -2.30 15.18 7.15
C THR A 230 -3.67 14.95 6.53
N LYS A 231 -4.40 13.94 7.01
CA LYS A 231 -5.81 13.70 6.63
C LYS A 231 -6.70 14.89 6.98
N ALA A 232 -6.44 15.57 8.10
CA ALA A 232 -7.13 16.79 8.48
C ALA A 232 -6.95 17.94 7.46
N GLU A 233 -5.74 18.15 6.94
CA GLU A 233 -5.48 19.17 5.90
C GLU A 233 -6.15 18.80 4.56
N LYS A 234 -6.06 17.54 4.14
CA LYS A 234 -6.77 17.04 2.94
C LYS A 234 -8.28 17.24 3.07
N LYS A 235 -8.88 16.83 4.19
CA LYS A 235 -10.30 17.06 4.52
C LYS A 235 -10.68 18.53 4.42
N ASN A 236 -9.88 19.41 5.03
CA ASN A 236 -10.15 20.86 5.03
C ASN A 236 -10.04 21.48 3.63
N TRP A 237 -9.23 20.90 2.74
CA TRP A 237 -9.22 21.28 1.33
C TRP A 237 -10.49 20.81 0.60
N PHE A 238 -10.84 19.52 0.68
CA PHE A 238 -12.01 18.96 -0.01
C PHE A 238 -13.31 19.67 0.37
N VAL A 239 -13.53 19.95 1.66
CA VAL A 239 -14.72 20.66 2.14
C VAL A 239 -14.75 22.11 1.64
N ALA A 240 -13.60 22.79 1.55
CA ALA A 240 -13.52 24.15 1.00
C ALA A 240 -13.78 24.19 -0.52
N GLU A 241 -13.43 23.13 -1.22
CA GLU A 241 -13.67 22.93 -2.65
C GLU A 241 -15.04 22.27 -2.97
N GLY A 242 -15.93 22.16 -1.99
CA GLY A 242 -17.31 21.70 -2.17
C GLY A 242 -17.55 20.18 -2.11
N LEU A 243 -16.53 19.37 -1.86
CA LEU A 243 -16.67 17.93 -1.63
C LEU A 243 -16.90 17.65 -0.13
N SER A 244 -18.16 17.45 0.23
CA SER A 244 -18.62 17.28 1.62
C SER A 244 -18.47 15.85 2.15
N ASP A 245 -18.62 14.82 1.31
CA ASP A 245 -18.22 13.46 1.66
C ASP A 245 -16.70 13.33 1.51
N VAL A 246 -16.02 13.22 2.65
CA VAL A 246 -14.57 13.00 2.76
C VAL A 246 -14.24 11.62 3.34
N SER A 247 -15.22 10.69 3.38
CA SER A 247 -15.06 9.37 4.01
C SER A 247 -13.95 8.53 3.39
N PHE A 248 -13.60 8.80 2.12
CA PHE A 248 -12.49 8.17 1.41
C PHE A 248 -11.14 8.29 2.15
N LEU A 249 -10.89 9.41 2.84
CA LEU A 249 -9.67 9.64 3.62
C LEU A 249 -9.48 8.67 4.80
N GLU A 250 -10.41 7.75 5.07
CA GLU A 250 -10.13 6.54 5.86
C GLU A 250 -8.90 5.80 5.29
N GLY A 251 -8.93 5.54 3.97
CA GLY A 251 -7.93 4.79 3.23
C GLY A 251 -6.91 5.69 2.52
N ILE A 252 -6.15 6.46 3.30
CA ILE A 252 -4.85 7.01 2.89
C ILE A 252 -3.82 6.82 4.03
N SER A 253 -2.54 6.81 3.71
CA SER A 253 -1.40 6.60 4.62
C SER A 253 -0.78 7.91 5.15
N LEU A 254 -1.44 9.05 4.96
CA LEU A 254 -1.14 10.27 5.75
C LEU A 254 -1.51 10.08 7.23
N PRO A 255 -0.77 10.71 8.17
CA PRO A 255 -1.19 10.82 9.57
C PRO A 255 -2.51 11.60 9.70
N ASP A 256 -3.30 11.31 10.74
CA ASP A 256 -4.60 11.95 10.94
C ASP A 256 -4.49 13.49 11.04
N GLY A 257 -3.51 13.99 11.80
CA GLY A 257 -3.29 15.40 12.09
C GLY A 257 -3.52 15.76 13.56
N PRO A 258 -3.94 17.00 13.89
CA PRO A 258 -4.08 17.46 15.28
C PRO A 258 -5.15 16.75 16.12
N GLN A 259 -6.07 16.01 15.48
CA GLN A 259 -7.13 15.24 16.12
C GLN A 259 -7.32 13.90 15.40
N PRO A 260 -7.75 12.82 16.09
CA PRO A 260 -8.10 11.56 15.46
C PRO A 260 -9.23 11.70 14.42
N LEU A 261 -9.06 11.07 13.25
CA LEU A 261 -10.08 10.94 12.21
C LEU A 261 -10.56 9.46 12.16
N ASP A 262 -11.70 9.16 12.80
CA ASP A 262 -12.41 7.87 12.65
C ASP A 262 -13.38 7.96 11.46
N LEU A 263 -12.83 7.97 10.24
CA LEU A 263 -13.59 7.94 9.00
C LEU A 263 -13.92 6.49 8.59
N LYS A 264 -15.07 6.28 7.95
CA LYS A 264 -15.55 4.97 7.50
C LYS A 264 -16.20 5.10 6.12
N TRP A 265 -15.61 4.48 5.11
CA TRP A 265 -16.09 4.56 3.73
C TRP A 265 -17.00 3.37 3.38
N PRO A 266 -18.33 3.56 3.30
CA PRO A 266 -19.25 2.45 3.05
C PRO A 266 -19.03 1.79 1.68
N GLY A 267 -19.08 0.45 1.63
CA GLY A 267 -19.10 -0.32 0.39
C GLY A 267 -17.76 -0.45 -0.36
N ARG A 268 -16.62 -0.27 0.32
CA ARG A 268 -15.26 -0.37 -0.26
C ARG A 268 -14.36 -1.49 0.31
N LYS A 269 -14.86 -2.21 1.31
CA LYS A 269 -14.17 -3.30 2.02
C LYS A 269 -15.15 -4.47 2.14
N LEU A 270 -14.74 -5.70 1.82
CA LEU A 270 -15.62 -6.86 2.02
C LEU A 270 -15.99 -7.00 3.50
N ALA A 271 -17.12 -7.63 3.77
CA ALA A 271 -17.44 -8.08 5.12
C ALA A 271 -16.28 -8.91 5.71
N PRO A 272 -15.97 -8.77 7.02
CA PRO A 272 -15.02 -9.65 7.70
C PRO A 272 -15.33 -11.14 7.56
N LEU A 273 -14.29 -11.96 7.67
CA LEU A 273 -14.46 -13.41 7.75
C LEU A 273 -14.96 -13.76 9.16
N LYS A 274 -15.95 -14.66 9.26
CA LYS A 274 -16.52 -15.11 10.55
C LYS A 274 -15.56 -15.90 11.44
N THR A 275 -14.30 -16.09 11.02
CA THR A 275 -13.27 -16.81 11.77
C THR A 275 -11.87 -16.37 11.34
N LEU A 276 -10.96 -16.37 12.31
CA LEU A 276 -9.53 -16.15 12.08
C LEU A 276 -8.78 -17.46 11.70
N GLN A 277 -9.46 -18.61 11.67
CA GLN A 277 -8.83 -19.88 11.29
C GLN A 277 -8.57 -19.97 9.78
N SER A 278 -7.31 -19.88 9.37
CA SER A 278 -6.91 -20.20 7.99
C SER A 278 -6.95 -21.71 7.73
N ARG A 279 -7.34 -22.09 6.50
CA ARG A 279 -7.59 -23.49 6.08
C ARG A 279 -6.85 -23.82 4.78
N GLN A 280 -5.59 -24.23 4.91
CA GLN A 280 -4.76 -24.69 3.78
C GLN A 280 -4.45 -26.18 3.93
N ARG A 281 -4.58 -26.95 2.84
CA ARG A 281 -4.46 -28.43 2.86
C ARG A 281 -3.02 -28.92 2.92
N ASP A 282 -2.06 -28.09 2.55
CA ASP A 282 -0.64 -28.39 2.41
C ASP A 282 0.24 -27.74 3.49
N VAL A 283 -0.37 -27.04 4.46
CA VAL A 283 0.32 -26.42 5.60
C VAL A 283 0.10 -27.27 6.85
N PRO A 284 1.15 -27.60 7.63
CA PRO A 284 1.02 -28.32 8.90
C PRO A 284 0.04 -27.64 9.88
N ALA A 285 -0.84 -28.43 10.47
CA ALA A 285 -1.90 -27.94 11.36
C ALA A 285 -1.36 -27.20 12.61
N ASP A 286 -0.16 -27.55 13.08
CA ASP A 286 0.50 -26.85 14.18
C ASP A 286 0.98 -25.44 13.78
N ALA A 287 1.40 -25.23 12.54
CA ALA A 287 1.72 -23.91 12.00
C ALA A 287 0.46 -23.04 11.82
N LEU A 288 -0.61 -23.59 11.25
CA LEU A 288 -1.91 -22.89 11.14
C LEU A 288 -2.47 -22.51 12.53
N THR A 289 -2.36 -23.41 13.51
CA THR A 289 -2.75 -23.16 14.91
C THR A 289 -1.90 -22.08 15.56
N PHE A 290 -0.57 -22.10 15.35
CA PHE A 290 0.35 -21.08 15.85
C PHE A 290 -0.02 -19.68 15.33
N TYR A 291 -0.17 -19.52 14.02
CA TYR A 291 -0.50 -18.22 13.42
C TYR A 291 -1.90 -17.73 13.79
N SER A 292 -2.90 -18.62 13.85
CA SER A 292 -4.25 -18.26 14.32
C SER A 292 -4.23 -17.72 15.75
N ARG A 293 -3.41 -18.32 16.64
CA ARG A 293 -3.24 -17.85 18.04
C ARG A 293 -2.43 -16.56 18.13
N LEU A 294 -1.41 -16.39 17.29
CA LEU A 294 -0.57 -15.19 17.24
C LEU A 294 -1.41 -13.98 16.79
N LEU A 295 -2.01 -14.05 15.61
CA LEU A 295 -2.85 -12.97 15.06
C LEU A 295 -4.04 -12.69 15.98
N GLY A 296 -4.66 -13.72 16.56
CA GLY A 296 -5.81 -13.58 17.46
C GLY A 296 -5.47 -12.78 18.72
N ARG A 297 -4.29 -13.00 19.32
CA ARG A 297 -3.82 -12.21 20.46
C ARG A 297 -3.26 -10.86 20.04
N TRP A 298 -2.57 -10.76 18.90
CA TRP A 298 -2.02 -9.50 18.39
C TRP A 298 -3.10 -8.46 18.09
N LEU A 299 -4.24 -8.91 17.55
CA LEU A 299 -5.36 -8.03 17.24
C LEU A 299 -6.23 -7.69 18.47
N SER A 300 -6.21 -8.50 19.53
CA SER A 300 -7.00 -8.26 20.76
C SER A 300 -6.24 -7.68 21.96
N MET A 301 -4.91 -7.79 22.01
CA MET A 301 -4.10 -7.33 23.15
C MET A 301 -3.30 -6.05 22.87
N THR A 302 -2.98 -5.32 23.93
CA THR A 302 -2.07 -4.16 23.94
C THR A 302 -0.75 -4.42 24.71
N ASP A 303 -0.64 -5.54 25.41
CA ASP A 303 0.64 -6.00 25.99
C ASP A 303 1.46 -6.75 24.93
N PHE A 304 2.24 -5.96 24.18
CA PHE A 304 3.15 -6.47 23.15
C PHE A 304 4.41 -7.13 23.72
N GLU A 305 4.77 -6.87 24.97
CA GLU A 305 5.97 -7.44 25.60
C GLU A 305 5.69 -8.90 26.02
N ALA A 306 4.53 -9.17 26.64
CA ALA A 306 4.06 -10.54 26.87
C ALA A 306 3.82 -11.29 25.55
N LEU A 307 3.25 -10.63 24.53
CA LEU A 307 3.06 -11.23 23.21
C LEU A 307 4.41 -11.62 22.56
N ALA A 308 5.42 -10.77 22.65
CA ALA A 308 6.77 -11.08 22.18
C ALA A 308 7.46 -12.16 23.03
N ALA A 309 7.19 -12.25 24.33
CA ALA A 309 7.71 -13.30 25.20
C ALA A 309 7.13 -14.68 24.87
N ASP A 310 5.83 -14.76 24.60
CA ASP A 310 5.10 -15.99 24.29
C ASP A 310 5.41 -16.57 22.89
N PHE A 311 5.52 -15.69 21.89
CA PHE A 311 5.63 -16.06 20.48
C PHE A 311 7.01 -15.82 19.87
N GLY A 312 7.83 -14.90 20.38
CA GLY A 312 9.15 -14.60 19.86
C GLY A 312 10.22 -15.62 20.25
N ALA A 313 11.24 -15.76 19.40
CA ALA A 313 12.42 -16.55 19.73
C ALA A 313 13.16 -16.00 20.97
N ASP A 314 13.70 -16.90 21.80
CA ASP A 314 14.61 -16.51 22.88
C ASP A 314 16.03 -16.38 22.31
N THR A 315 16.45 -15.14 22.04
CA THR A 315 17.81 -14.83 21.55
C THR A 315 18.83 -14.64 22.67
N SER A 316 18.41 -14.67 23.94
CA SER A 316 19.31 -14.48 25.09
C SER A 316 20.18 -15.70 25.38
N LYS A 317 19.79 -16.88 24.86
CA LYS A 317 20.50 -18.14 25.03
C LYS A 317 21.34 -18.45 23.78
N PRO A 318 22.68 -18.41 23.86
CA PRO A 318 23.53 -18.79 22.73
C PRO A 318 23.44 -20.31 22.48
N GLY A 319 22.62 -20.69 21.51
CA GLY A 319 22.53 -22.09 21.06
C GLY A 319 23.85 -22.57 20.45
N LYS A 320 24.20 -23.85 20.65
CA LYS A 320 25.44 -24.48 20.13
C LYS A 320 25.52 -24.62 18.59
N ARG A 321 24.68 -23.91 17.85
CA ARG A 321 24.71 -23.75 16.38
C ARG A 321 24.47 -22.28 16.09
N ASN A 322 25.37 -21.66 15.33
CA ASN A 322 25.45 -20.22 15.05
C ASN A 322 24.09 -19.51 15.10
N PRO A 323 23.81 -18.66 16.10
CA PRO A 323 22.66 -17.78 16.03
C PRO A 323 22.83 -16.87 14.81
N SER A 324 21.81 -16.82 13.96
CA SER A 324 21.76 -15.81 12.89
C SER A 324 21.77 -14.44 13.58
N PRO A 325 22.68 -13.50 13.24
CA PRO A 325 22.86 -12.22 13.94
C PRO A 325 21.67 -11.26 13.82
N SER A 326 20.62 -11.70 13.15
CA SER A 326 19.47 -10.97 12.63
C SER A 326 18.10 -11.43 13.17
N ARG A 327 18.04 -12.45 14.04
CA ARG A 327 16.77 -12.82 14.71
C ARG A 327 16.32 -11.70 15.64
N LEU A 328 15.09 -11.20 15.46
CA LEU A 328 14.55 -10.15 16.33
C LEU A 328 14.55 -10.59 17.80
N GLY A 329 15.17 -9.79 18.67
CA GLY A 329 15.01 -9.93 20.11
C GLY A 329 13.61 -9.54 20.57
N ARG A 330 13.17 -9.98 21.75
CA ARG A 330 11.79 -9.78 22.24
C ARG A 330 11.34 -8.31 22.23
N ALA A 331 12.16 -7.40 22.73
CA ALA A 331 11.83 -5.97 22.73
C ALA A 331 11.70 -5.38 21.31
N GLU A 332 12.47 -5.90 20.34
CA GLU A 332 12.37 -5.50 18.93
C GLU A 332 11.08 -6.03 18.29
N LEU A 333 10.77 -7.30 18.52
CA LEU A 333 9.50 -7.89 18.11
C LEU A 333 8.31 -7.15 18.73
N ALA A 334 8.33 -6.82 20.02
CA ALA A 334 7.29 -6.04 20.68
C ALA A 334 7.16 -4.63 20.08
N GLY A 335 8.27 -3.99 19.70
CA GLY A 335 8.27 -2.73 18.95
C GLY A 335 7.52 -2.83 17.63
N ARG A 336 7.80 -3.84 16.81
CA ARG A 336 7.10 -4.07 15.52
C ARG A 336 5.64 -4.46 15.70
N LEU A 337 5.34 -5.34 16.67
CA LEU A 337 3.96 -5.70 17.04
C LEU A 337 3.16 -4.46 17.49
N ARG A 338 3.78 -3.51 18.18
CA ARG A 338 3.18 -2.24 18.61
C ARG A 338 2.95 -1.27 17.44
N ALA A 339 3.95 -1.07 16.57
CA ALA A 339 3.88 -0.16 15.42
C ALA A 339 2.70 -0.50 14.50
N TRP A 340 2.61 -1.76 14.08
CA TRP A 340 1.55 -2.30 13.22
C TRP A 340 0.18 -2.42 13.89
N ARG A 341 0.00 -1.91 15.12
CA ARG A 341 -1.31 -1.86 15.79
C ARG A 341 -1.81 -0.44 16.06
N ILE A 342 -0.98 0.57 15.86
CA ILE A 342 -1.35 1.99 16.03
C ILE A 342 -2.34 2.38 14.92
N ARG A 343 -3.49 2.94 15.32
CA ARG A 343 -4.62 3.28 14.44
C ARG A 343 -4.24 4.38 13.43
N ASP A 344 -3.52 5.39 13.91
CA ASP A 344 -2.95 6.49 13.13
C ASP A 344 -1.69 5.98 12.41
N HIS A 345 -1.87 5.08 11.43
CA HIS A 345 -0.73 4.32 10.88
C HIS A 345 0.26 5.22 10.12
N GLY A 346 -0.23 6.23 9.41
CA GLY A 346 0.60 7.22 8.71
C GLY A 346 1.59 7.97 9.61
N ARG A 347 1.29 8.11 10.91
CA ARG A 347 2.21 8.68 11.90
C ARG A 347 3.40 7.78 12.24
N VAL A 348 3.30 6.47 11.96
CA VAL A 348 4.32 5.47 12.33
C VAL A 348 4.82 4.62 11.16
N ALA A 349 4.28 4.80 9.95
CA ALA A 349 4.62 4.01 8.76
C ALA A 349 6.14 3.89 8.54
N GLU A 350 6.89 4.99 8.54
CA GLU A 350 8.36 4.96 8.37
C GLU A 350 9.09 4.10 9.43
N ILE A 351 8.55 4.00 10.65
CA ILE A 351 9.07 3.14 11.71
C ILE A 351 8.58 1.69 11.51
N ALA A 352 7.35 1.50 11.02
CA ALA A 352 6.74 0.20 10.78
C ALA A 352 7.38 -0.56 9.61
N HIS A 353 7.82 0.15 8.57
CA HIS A 353 8.56 -0.37 7.41
C HIS A 353 10.09 -0.38 7.58
N ALA A 354 10.62 0.06 8.72
CA ALA A 354 12.07 0.14 8.93
C ALA A 354 12.75 -1.24 8.78
N LEU A 355 13.52 -1.43 7.70
CA LEU A 355 14.24 -2.68 7.42
C LEU A 355 15.34 -2.98 8.45
N GLN A 356 15.89 -1.93 9.08
CA GLN A 356 16.86 -2.08 10.17
C GLN A 356 16.15 -2.28 11.52
N PRO A 357 16.77 -2.97 12.50
CA PRO A 357 16.23 -3.09 13.85
C PRO A 357 15.92 -1.72 14.47
N LEU A 358 14.78 -1.59 15.16
CA LEU A 358 14.38 -0.31 15.73
C LEU A 358 15.39 0.16 16.78
N THR A 359 15.62 1.46 16.83
CA THR A 359 16.39 2.08 17.91
C THR A 359 15.61 2.05 19.22
N ALA A 360 16.30 2.22 20.35
CA ALA A 360 15.64 2.40 21.64
C ALA A 360 14.70 3.63 21.65
N SER A 361 15.09 4.70 20.95
CA SER A 361 14.27 5.91 20.77
C SER A 361 12.96 5.63 20.01
N GLN A 362 13.02 4.92 18.87
CA GLN A 362 11.82 4.53 18.12
C GLN A 362 10.89 3.63 18.96
N ARG A 363 11.43 2.65 19.70
CA ARG A 363 10.61 1.81 20.59
C ARG A 363 9.97 2.60 21.72
N ALA A 364 10.66 3.58 22.30
CA ALA A 364 10.10 4.49 23.29
C ALA A 364 8.99 5.38 22.69
N MET A 365 9.23 5.98 21.52
CA MET A 365 8.23 6.78 20.81
C MET A 365 6.94 5.99 20.54
N LEU A 366 7.05 4.74 20.05
CA LEU A 366 5.92 3.85 19.85
C LEU A 366 5.19 3.54 21.17
N ALA A 367 5.91 3.37 22.28
CA ALA A 367 5.33 3.17 23.60
C ALA A 367 4.59 4.42 24.13
N GLU A 368 5.12 5.62 23.92
CA GLU A 368 4.45 6.88 24.31
C GLU A 368 3.18 7.14 23.48
N ILE A 369 3.23 6.92 22.15
CA ILE A 369 2.02 6.93 21.30
C ILE A 369 1.01 5.92 21.84
N GLY A 370 1.49 4.72 22.22
CA GLY A 370 0.69 3.65 22.80
C GLY A 370 -0.02 3.94 24.13
N LYS A 371 0.34 5.03 24.83
CA LYS A 371 -0.37 5.51 26.04
C LYS A 371 -1.54 6.44 25.72
N MET A 372 -1.63 6.97 24.49
CA MET A 372 -2.66 7.93 24.11
C MET A 372 -4.05 7.27 24.07
N PRO A 373 -5.13 7.97 24.45
CA PRO A 373 -6.49 7.47 24.27
C PRO A 373 -6.74 7.05 22.82
N ASN A 374 -7.25 5.83 22.63
CA ASN A 374 -7.56 5.23 21.32
C ASN A 374 -6.36 5.16 20.34
N ALA A 375 -5.12 5.06 20.86
CA ALA A 375 -3.90 4.92 20.06
C ALA A 375 -3.89 3.70 19.13
N TYR A 376 -4.45 2.57 19.57
CA TYR A 376 -4.47 1.32 18.83
C TYR A 376 -5.82 1.10 18.12
N ALA A 377 -5.78 0.55 16.90
CA ALA A 377 -7.01 0.18 16.19
C ALA A 377 -7.79 -0.88 17.00
N ARG A 378 -9.13 -0.75 17.05
CA ARG A 378 -10.02 -1.67 17.79
C ARG A 378 -10.98 -2.36 16.83
N TYR A 379 -11.36 -3.58 17.21
CA TYR A 379 -12.16 -4.50 16.42
C TYR A 379 -13.10 -5.26 17.34
N ASP A 380 -14.33 -5.52 16.91
CA ASP A 380 -15.33 -6.26 17.70
C ASP A 380 -14.92 -7.73 17.88
N SER A 381 -14.27 -8.31 16.86
CA SER A 381 -13.52 -9.56 16.95
C SER A 381 -12.14 -9.44 16.27
N PRO A 382 -11.17 -10.32 16.61
CA PRO A 382 -9.88 -10.37 15.91
C PRO A 382 -9.97 -10.61 14.40
N ALA A 383 -11.06 -11.22 13.90
CA ALA A 383 -11.22 -11.48 12.47
C ALA A 383 -11.60 -10.21 11.67
N ASP A 384 -12.22 -9.22 12.33
CA ASP A 384 -12.52 -7.91 11.73
C ASP A 384 -11.27 -7.04 11.58
N GLY A 385 -10.16 -7.42 12.22
CA GLY A 385 -8.87 -6.77 12.06
C GLY A 385 -8.18 -7.01 10.72
N LEU A 386 -8.59 -8.05 9.97
CA LEU A 386 -7.95 -8.48 8.73
C LEU A 386 -8.83 -8.27 7.49
N PHE A 387 -8.18 -7.99 6.36
CA PHE A 387 -8.79 -8.21 5.05
C PHE A 387 -8.78 -9.70 4.69
N PRO A 388 -9.83 -10.23 4.05
CA PRO A 388 -9.77 -11.56 3.44
C PRO A 388 -8.67 -11.59 2.38
N LEU A 389 -7.93 -12.69 2.25
CA LEU A 389 -6.93 -12.90 1.21
C LEU A 389 -7.41 -13.93 0.18
N LEU A 390 -6.98 -13.73 -1.07
CA LEU A 390 -7.30 -14.59 -2.22
C LEU A 390 -6.02 -15.16 -2.86
N PRO A 391 -5.31 -16.09 -2.17
CA PRO A 391 -4.14 -16.75 -2.73
C PRO A 391 -4.46 -17.50 -4.02
N ARG A 392 -3.90 -17.06 -5.14
CA ARG A 392 -4.05 -17.74 -6.44
C ARG A 392 -3.07 -18.89 -6.54
N GLY A 393 -3.55 -20.11 -6.29
CA GLY A 393 -2.75 -21.32 -6.47
C GLY A 393 -3.59 -22.61 -6.34
N PRO A 394 -3.15 -23.74 -6.93
CA PRO A 394 -3.96 -24.96 -7.09
C PRO A 394 -4.30 -25.70 -5.77
N LYS A 395 -3.88 -25.17 -4.62
CA LYS A 395 -4.07 -25.76 -3.29
C LYS A 395 -4.78 -24.83 -2.30
N ALA A 396 -5.06 -23.58 -2.70
CA ALA A 396 -5.57 -22.53 -1.82
C ALA A 396 -6.87 -21.94 -2.38
N SER A 397 -7.99 -22.43 -1.85
CA SER A 397 -9.34 -21.87 -1.98
C SER A 397 -10.16 -22.49 -0.85
N PRO A 398 -11.02 -21.74 -0.12
CA PRO A 398 -11.55 -20.40 -0.41
C PRO A 398 -10.71 -19.26 0.19
N LEU A 399 -11.33 -18.06 0.27
CA LEU A 399 -10.91 -16.89 1.06
C LEU A 399 -10.27 -17.27 2.41
N LEU A 400 -9.11 -16.69 2.72
CA LEU A 400 -8.37 -16.95 3.97
C LEU A 400 -8.21 -15.65 4.80
N PRO A 401 -8.18 -15.71 6.15
CA PRO A 401 -7.82 -14.55 6.96
C PRO A 401 -6.32 -14.22 6.88
N PHE A 402 -5.48 -15.24 6.62
CA PHE A 402 -4.05 -15.11 6.36
C PHE A 402 -3.58 -16.31 5.52
N PHE A 403 -2.54 -16.13 4.71
CA PHE A 403 -1.95 -17.19 3.88
C PHE A 403 -0.58 -17.62 4.42
N VAL A 404 -0.37 -18.90 4.65
CA VAL A 404 0.93 -19.44 5.11
C VAL A 404 1.69 -20.08 3.95
N SER A 405 2.91 -19.61 3.72
CA SER A 405 3.91 -20.24 2.85
C SER A 405 4.89 -21.06 3.70
N MET A 406 5.07 -22.34 3.35
CA MET A 406 6.08 -23.21 3.97
C MET A 406 7.39 -23.12 3.17
N GLN A 407 8.48 -22.75 3.83
CA GLN A 407 9.78 -22.59 3.18
C GLN A 407 10.67 -23.83 3.41
N PRO A 408 11.35 -24.35 2.37
CA PRO A 408 12.23 -25.51 2.52
C PRO A 408 13.35 -25.27 3.55
N ALA A 409 13.49 -26.18 4.51
CA ALA A 409 14.59 -26.15 5.46
C ALA A 409 15.90 -26.52 4.73
N ALA A 410 16.77 -25.54 4.51
CA ALA A 410 18.13 -25.81 4.07
C ALA A 410 18.85 -26.73 5.07
N LYS A 411 19.72 -27.64 4.60
CA LYS A 411 20.35 -28.70 5.41
C LYS A 411 20.96 -28.14 6.71
N GLY A 412 20.37 -28.53 7.85
CA GLY A 412 20.79 -28.10 9.19
C GLY A 412 20.12 -26.85 9.76
N LYS A 413 19.30 -26.12 8.98
CA LYS A 413 18.43 -25.04 9.46
C LYS A 413 17.07 -25.60 9.94
N ASN A 414 16.34 -24.79 10.70
CA ASN A 414 15.00 -25.13 11.19
C ASN A 414 13.96 -25.10 10.04
N PRO A 415 12.85 -25.87 10.14
CA PRO A 415 11.64 -25.62 9.36
C PRO A 415 11.17 -24.18 9.53
N ARG A 416 10.77 -23.54 8.42
CA ARG A 416 10.33 -22.14 8.38
C ARG A 416 8.94 -22.03 7.75
N ALA A 417 8.13 -21.17 8.33
CA ALA A 417 6.83 -20.76 7.80
C ALA A 417 6.78 -19.23 7.72
N ILE A 418 5.95 -18.69 6.84
CA ILE A 418 5.72 -17.26 6.67
C ILE A 418 4.21 -17.06 6.52
N ALA A 419 3.59 -16.32 7.44
CA ALA A 419 2.18 -15.93 7.32
C ALA A 419 2.06 -14.53 6.74
N VAL A 420 1.35 -14.43 5.63
CA VAL A 420 0.94 -13.21 4.95
C VAL A 420 -0.42 -12.77 5.48
N ALA A 421 -0.54 -11.53 5.95
CA ALA A 421 -1.78 -10.92 6.41
C ALA A 421 -1.84 -9.43 6.02
N LYS A 422 -3.05 -8.89 5.85
CA LYS A 422 -3.30 -7.48 5.49
C LYS A 422 -4.28 -6.86 6.49
N PHE A 423 -3.95 -5.71 7.08
CA PHE A 423 -4.67 -5.13 8.22
C PHE A 423 -5.72 -4.10 7.78
N ARG A 424 -6.88 -4.04 8.44
CA ARG A 424 -7.99 -3.15 8.02
C ARG A 424 -7.76 -1.65 8.22
N HIS A 425 -6.79 -1.29 9.06
CA HIS A 425 -6.40 0.10 9.36
C HIS A 425 -5.13 0.55 8.62
N ALA A 426 -4.47 -0.38 7.90
CA ALA A 426 -3.25 -0.17 7.12
C ALA A 426 -3.49 -0.84 5.75
N PRO A 427 -4.34 -0.23 4.90
CA PRO A 427 -5.02 -0.92 3.80
C PRO A 427 -4.18 -1.03 2.51
N TYR A 428 -2.98 -0.46 2.49
CA TYR A 428 -2.00 -0.61 1.42
C TYR A 428 -0.80 -1.49 1.84
N ASP A 429 -0.90 -2.14 3.01
CA ASP A 429 0.23 -2.82 3.66
C ASP A 429 0.04 -4.33 3.83
N THR A 430 0.95 -5.11 3.25
CA THR A 430 1.05 -6.54 3.54
C THR A 430 2.16 -6.84 4.55
N LEU A 431 1.81 -7.63 5.55
CA LEU A 431 2.71 -8.14 6.58
C LEU A 431 3.08 -9.59 6.32
N ALA A 432 4.37 -9.91 6.39
CA ALA A 432 4.90 -11.27 6.32
C ALA A 432 5.59 -11.65 7.65
N VAL A 433 4.85 -12.37 8.50
CA VAL A 433 5.33 -12.82 9.81
C VAL A 433 6.12 -14.11 9.66
N VAL A 434 7.45 -14.02 9.74
CA VAL A 434 8.37 -15.15 9.57
C VAL A 434 8.53 -15.91 10.89
N ALA A 435 8.29 -17.21 10.88
CA ALA A 435 8.49 -18.09 12.03
C ALA A 435 9.38 -19.29 11.71
N GLU A 436 10.17 -19.72 12.69
CA GLU A 436 10.98 -20.94 12.63
C GLU A 436 10.59 -21.91 13.75
N LYS A 437 10.69 -23.22 13.47
CA LYS A 437 10.39 -24.27 14.45
C LYS A 437 11.63 -24.56 15.31
N ILE A 438 11.76 -23.83 16.41
CA ILE A 438 12.87 -23.91 17.39
C ILE A 438 12.44 -24.82 18.53
N GLU A 439 13.26 -25.82 18.89
CA GLU A 439 12.97 -26.75 20.01
C GLU A 439 11.57 -27.41 19.90
N GLY A 440 11.16 -27.74 18.67
CA GLY A 440 9.84 -28.30 18.35
C GLY A 440 8.68 -27.30 18.35
N ARG A 441 8.89 -26.04 18.76
CA ARG A 441 7.86 -25.00 18.86
C ARG A 441 8.06 -23.92 17.79
N TRP A 442 6.96 -23.43 17.22
CA TRP A 442 7.01 -22.27 16.32
C TRP A 442 7.32 -20.99 17.11
N ARG A 443 8.20 -20.17 16.53
CA ARG A 443 8.71 -18.92 17.11
C ARG A 443 8.87 -17.86 16.03
N VAL A 444 8.32 -16.68 16.23
CA VAL A 444 8.53 -15.52 15.35
C VAL A 444 10.02 -15.14 15.40
N VAL A 445 10.61 -14.96 14.22
CA VAL A 445 12.01 -14.54 14.04
C VAL A 445 12.14 -13.23 13.25
N SER A 446 11.12 -12.85 12.47
CA SER A 446 10.98 -11.52 11.87
C SER A 446 9.52 -11.16 11.56
N ILE A 447 9.27 -9.87 11.33
CA ILE A 447 8.07 -9.31 10.71
C ILE A 447 8.57 -8.40 9.59
N GLU A 448 8.44 -8.88 8.35
CA GLU A 448 8.68 -8.06 7.15
C GLU A 448 7.35 -7.39 6.72
N SER A 449 7.45 -6.32 5.95
CA SER A 449 6.32 -5.59 5.35
C SER A 449 6.60 -5.29 3.87
N ALA A 450 5.57 -4.92 3.12
CA ALA A 450 5.65 -4.28 1.80
C ALA A 450 4.45 -3.34 1.62
N VAL A 451 4.58 -2.34 0.74
CA VAL A 451 3.45 -1.53 0.26
C VAL A 451 2.96 -2.11 -1.07
N ASP A 452 1.64 -2.24 -1.22
CA ASP A 452 0.97 -2.91 -2.35
C ASP A 452 -0.09 -2.02 -3.02
N HIS A 453 -0.30 -2.28 -4.32
CA HIS A 453 -1.32 -1.67 -5.21
C HIS A 453 -1.90 -2.78 -6.10
#